data_AF-A0AAU6BS94-F1
#
_entry.id   AF-A0AAU6BS94-F1
#
_cell.length_a   1.000
_cell.length_b   1.000
_cell.length_c   1.000
_cell.angle_alpha   90.00
_cell.angle_beta   90.00
_cell.angle_gamma   90.00
#
_symmetry.space_group_name_H-M   'P 1'
#
loop_
_entity.id
_entity.type
_entity.pdbx_description
1 polymer ?
#
loop_
_entity_poly.entity_id
_entity_poly.type
_entity_poly.pdbx_seq_one_letter_code
_entity_poly.pdbx_strand_id
1 'polypeptide(L)' 'MSSRRRSCPECRREIAVVAGRYARHDPPGARESGDLVSCPGSRRQAELGAAQPSLDGYVVPDFPGQMPLF' A
#
# COMPACT_ATOMS: atom_id res chain seq x y z
N MET A 1 -8.65 -6.61 -10.24
CA MET A 1 -8.39 -6.73 -8.78
C MET A 1 -8.52 -5.36 -8.14
N SER A 2 -9.44 -5.18 -7.18
CA SER A 2 -9.54 -3.94 -6.41
C SER A 2 -8.44 -3.93 -5.35
N SER A 3 -7.58 -2.90 -5.33
CA SER A 3 -6.62 -2.72 -4.24
C SER A 3 -7.38 -2.62 -2.91
N ARG A 4 -6.93 -3.34 -1.87
CA ARG A 4 -7.51 -3.22 -0.52
C ARG A 4 -7.39 -1.77 -0.07
N ARG A 5 -8.55 -1.11 0.10
CA ARG A 5 -8.61 0.23 0.65
C ARG A 5 -8.40 0.18 2.16
N ARG A 6 -7.83 1.25 2.70
CA ARG A 6 -7.64 1.45 4.14
C ARG A 6 -7.92 2.90 4.48
N SER A 7 -8.33 3.14 5.71
CA SER A 7 -8.46 4.48 6.25
C SER A 7 -7.07 5.14 6.38
N CYS A 8 -6.91 6.33 5.82
CA CYS A 8 -5.71 7.14 6.00
C CYS A 8 -5.53 7.49 7.49
N PRO A 9 -4.33 7.34 8.07
CA PRO A 9 -4.12 7.60 9.51
C PRO A 9 -4.22 9.09 9.86
N GLU A 10 -4.05 9.99 8.89
CA GLU A 10 -4.14 11.44 9.10
C GLU A 10 -5.57 11.94 8.97
N CYS A 11 -6.24 11.59 7.86
CA CYS A 11 -7.49 12.22 7.48
C CYS A 11 -8.69 11.27 7.42
N ARG A 12 -8.48 9.99 7.75
CA ARG A 12 -9.48 8.92 7.84
C ARG A 12 -10.25 8.61 6.54
N ARG A 13 -9.86 9.20 5.40
CA ARG A 13 -10.43 8.88 4.09
C ARG A 13 -10.09 7.44 3.68
N GLU A 14 -11.00 6.79 2.98
CA GLU A 14 -10.77 5.46 2.37
C GLU A 14 -9.88 5.57 1.12
N ILE A 15 -8.63 5.13 1.25
CA ILE A 15 -7.57 5.29 0.25
C ILE A 15 -7.01 3.93 -0.16
N ALA A 16 -6.65 3.79 -1.45
CA ALA A 16 -5.99 2.59 -1.94
C ALA A 16 -4.56 2.46 -1.38
N VAL A 17 -4.12 1.22 -1.16
CA VAL A 17 -2.73 0.90 -0.80
C VAL A 17 -2.04 0.26 -2.00
N VAL A 18 -0.90 0.82 -2.40
CA VAL A 18 -0.10 0.33 -3.54
C VAL A 18 1.31 0.07 -3.06
N ALA A 19 1.80 -1.17 -3.26
CA ALA A 19 3.13 -1.59 -2.80
C ALA A 19 3.41 -1.23 -1.32
N GLY A 20 2.41 -1.42 -0.45
CA GLY A 20 2.53 -1.13 0.99
C GLY A 20 2.50 0.35 1.38
N ARG A 21 2.14 1.26 0.47
CA ARG A 21 2.04 2.70 0.76
C ARG A 21 0.64 3.25 0.47
N TYR A 22 0.19 4.21 1.26
CA TYR A 22 -1.05 4.95 0.98
C TYR A 22 -0.91 5.77 -0.31
N ALA A 23 -1.89 5.68 -1.21
CA ALA A 23 -1.90 6.51 -2.42
C ALA A 23 -1.95 8.02 -2.11
N ARG A 24 -1.41 8.84 -3.02
CA ARG A 24 -1.55 10.30 -2.92
C ARG A 24 -3.02 10.69 -2.98
N HIS A 25 -3.42 11.59 -2.09
CA HIS A 25 -4.79 12.10 -2.00
C HIS A 25 -4.79 13.45 -1.31
N ASP A 26 -5.86 14.21 -1.49
CA ASP A 26 -6.05 15.51 -0.83
C ASP A 26 -6.74 15.33 0.54
N PRO A 27 -6.51 16.24 1.51
CA PRO A 27 -7.25 16.30 2.76
C PRO A 27 -8.76 16.43 2.56
N PRO A 28 -9.58 16.02 3.54
CA PRO A 28 -11.01 16.28 3.58
C PRO A 28 -11.25 17.79 3.78
N GLY A 29 -12.13 18.36 2.97
CA GLY A 29 -12.47 19.77 3.00
C GLY A 29 -12.88 20.27 1.62
N ALA A 30 -13.65 21.36 1.58
CA ALA A 30 -13.84 22.10 0.34
C ALA A 30 -12.50 22.78 0.01
N ARG A 31 -12.02 22.63 -1.24
CA ARG A 31 -10.78 23.30 -1.68
C ARG A 31 -11.04 24.81 -1.71
N GLU A 32 -10.54 25.55 -0.72
CA GLU A 32 -10.79 27.00 -0.63
C GLU A 32 -10.10 27.79 -1.75
N SER A 33 -8.92 27.36 -2.21
CA SER A 33 -8.13 28.09 -3.22
C SER A 33 -7.91 27.34 -4.54
N GLY A 34 -8.46 26.12 -4.70
CA GLY A 34 -8.14 25.26 -5.85
C GLY A 34 -6.75 24.61 -5.80
N ASP A 35 -5.96 24.86 -4.74
CA ASP A 35 -4.65 24.25 -4.56
C ASP A 35 -4.76 22.74 -4.29
N LEU A 36 -3.96 21.96 -5.01
CA LEU A 36 -3.82 20.51 -4.82
C LEU A 36 -2.81 20.23 -3.71
N VAL A 37 -3.24 20.41 -2.46
CA VAL A 37 -2.43 20.07 -1.30
C VAL A 37 -2.53 18.57 -1.05
N SER A 38 -1.40 17.86 -1.09
CA SER A 38 -1.36 16.46 -0.69
C SER A 38 -1.57 16.30 0.81
N CYS A 39 -2.42 15.38 1.21
CA CYS A 39 -2.58 14.97 2.60
C CYS A 39 -1.23 14.50 3.18
N PRO A 40 -0.85 14.87 4.42
CA PRO A 40 0.40 14.40 5.04
C PRO A 40 0.54 12.87 5.09
N GLY A 41 -0.59 12.16 5.07
CA GLY A 41 -0.65 10.70 5.05
C GLY A 41 -0.28 10.07 3.71
N SER A 42 -0.19 10.90 2.66
CA SER A 42 0.16 10.47 1.31
C SER A 42 1.52 9.79 1.29
N ARG A 43 1.57 8.57 0.72
CA ARG A 43 2.77 7.74 0.60
C ARG A 43 3.39 7.28 1.92
N ARG A 44 2.76 7.54 3.08
CA ARG A 44 3.15 6.86 4.33
C ARG A 44 3.05 5.34 4.13
N GLN A 45 3.87 4.60 4.86
CA GLN A 45 3.73 3.15 4.88
C GLN A 45 2.37 2.81 5.48
N ALA A 46 1.60 1.99 4.77
CA ALA A 46 0.45 1.34 5.35
C ALA A 46 0.99 0.19 6.20
N GLU A 47 0.54 0.08 7.45
CA GLU A 47 0.82 -1.12 8.21
C GLU A 47 0.27 -2.30 7.42
N LEU A 48 1.20 -3.14 6.93
CA LEU A 48 0.92 -4.42 6.34
C LEU A 48 0.46 -5.32 7.49
N GLY A 49 -0.78 -5.12 7.94
CA GLY A 49 -1.35 -5.83 9.07
C GLY A 49 -1.17 -7.33 8.90
N ALA A 50 -0.55 -7.95 9.92
CA ALA A 50 0.16 -9.22 9.88
C ALA A 50 1.10 -9.30 8.66
N ALA A 51 2.39 -9.59 8.90
CA ALA A 51 3.21 -10.21 7.88
C ALA A 51 2.31 -11.23 7.15
N GLN A 52 2.25 -11.18 5.81
CA GLN A 52 1.74 -12.35 5.08
C GLN A 52 2.32 -13.55 5.80
N PRO A 53 1.50 -14.51 6.29
CA PRO A 53 2.02 -15.60 7.10
C PRO A 53 3.26 -16.09 6.36
N SER A 54 4.43 -15.90 6.97
CA SER A 54 5.62 -16.54 6.43
C SER A 54 5.22 -17.99 6.39
N LEU A 55 5.49 -18.61 5.25
CA LEU A 55 5.31 -20.05 5.17
C LEU A 55 6.45 -20.63 6.03
N ASP A 56 6.34 -20.52 7.35
CA ASP A 56 7.31 -21.02 8.30
C ASP A 56 7.39 -22.53 8.06
N GLY A 57 8.55 -22.99 7.60
CA GLY A 57 8.76 -24.38 7.20
C GLY A 57 8.51 -24.71 5.73
N TYR A 58 8.14 -23.75 4.88
CA TYR A 58 8.10 -23.97 3.43
C TYR A 58 9.50 -23.82 2.83
N VAL A 59 10.14 -24.97 2.65
CA VAL A 59 11.34 -25.10 1.85
C VAL A 59 10.92 -24.99 0.39
N VAL A 60 11.41 -23.96 -0.32
CA VAL A 60 11.29 -23.89 -1.78
C VAL A 60 12.00 -25.14 -2.33
N PRO A 61 11.30 -26.05 -3.03
CA PRO A 61 11.93 -27.22 -3.61
C PRO A 61 13.02 -26.79 -4.60
N ASP A 62 14.08 -27.57 -4.73
CA ASP A 62 14.99 -27.40 -5.87
C ASP A 62 14.17 -27.57 -7.16
N PHE A 63 14.15 -26.53 -7.99
CA PHE A 63 13.58 -26.56 -9.33
C PHE A 63 14.74 -26.67 -10.33
N PRO A 64 15.27 -27.88 -10.61
CA PRO A 64 16.45 -28.07 -11.47
C PRO A 64 16.25 -27.63 -12.93
N GLY A 65 15.04 -27.19 -13.30
CA GLY A 65 14.71 -26.67 -14.63
C GLY A 65 14.53 -25.15 -14.71
N GLN A 66 14.68 -24.38 -13.61
CA GLN A 66 14.51 -22.94 -13.67
C GLN A 66 15.80 -22.28 -14.19
N MET A 67 15.83 -21.99 -15.48
CA MET A 67 16.89 -21.16 -16.06
C MET A 67 16.80 -19.74 -15.51
N PRO A 68 17.93 -19.07 -15.22
CA PRO A 68 17.93 -17.65 -14.86
C PRO A 68 17.30 -16.86 -16.01
N LEU A 69 16.23 -16.13 -15.72
CA LEU A 69 15.75 -15.08 -16.61
C LEU A 69 16.63 -13.86 -16.32
N PHE A 70 17.41 -13.47 -17.32
CA PHE A 70 18.21 -12.24 -17.34
C PHE A 70 17.38 -11.03 -16.89
#